data_AF-A0A7C5LDQ4-F1
#
_entry.id   AF-A0A7C5LDQ4-F1
#
_cell.length_a   1.000
_cell.length_b   1.000
_cell.length_c   1.000
_cell.angle_alpha   90.00
_cell.angle_beta   90.00
_cell.angle_gamma   90.00
#
_symmetry.space_group_name_H-M   'P 1'
#
loop_
_entity.id
_entity.type
_entity.pdbx_description
1 polymer ?
#
loop_
_entity_poly.entity_id
_entity_poly.type
_entity_poly.pdbx_seq_one_letter_code
_entity_poly.pdbx_strand_id
1 'polypeptide(L)'
;MPKKIVLKIRPADKAVETPEVEALPAAQEVETSVVKAEPLREAVQPQPTQQTQAFQPAQPQQEGVELDQALQLYEELMKEIERLKNLDKNFIAYCLKHEDLRPQTIRSILSRMTEKRKEVLVRAEGVLEKLKSARDALGAEFAETEEELIWSSLELNTMQLEGEKSSEKNVGLKEELEARIPELRRKLTNLRNRLKTVDDMVKRLSDLPRTIAEMTSNKEEVSKLFEEVKKRYLLTHGPKGESVLRAEIERIAQQEAIPREYATLLLWRSVVSR
;
A
#
# COMPACT_ATOMS: atom_id res chain seq x y z
N MET A 1 -48.03 18.54 -21.61
CA MET A 1 -47.28 19.24 -22.69
C MET A 1 -45.79 18.88 -22.58
N PRO A 2 -45.28 17.88 -23.31
CA PRO A 2 -43.84 17.59 -23.35
C PRO A 2 -43.13 18.67 -24.19
N LYS A 3 -42.07 19.29 -23.66
CA LYS A 3 -41.22 20.22 -24.41
C LYS A 3 -39.91 19.53 -24.83
N LYS A 4 -39.52 19.78 -26.08
CA LYS A 4 -38.60 18.97 -26.88
C LYS A 4 -37.15 19.07 -26.40
N ILE A 5 -36.44 17.94 -26.48
CA ILE A 5 -34.98 17.88 -26.49
C ILE A 5 -34.50 18.46 -27.84
N VAL A 6 -33.46 19.29 -27.82
CA VAL A 6 -32.71 19.68 -29.03
C VAL A 6 -31.23 19.45 -28.77
N LEU A 7 -30.73 18.31 -29.23
CA LEU A 7 -29.29 18.05 -29.39
C LEU A 7 -28.79 18.83 -30.61
N LYS A 8 -27.62 19.46 -30.52
CA LYS A 8 -26.93 20.08 -31.66
C LYS A 8 -25.48 19.59 -31.68
N ILE A 9 -25.17 18.70 -32.63
CA ILE A 9 -23.86 18.06 -32.78
C ILE A 9 -23.34 18.32 -34.19
N ARG A 10 -22.24 19.09 -34.29
CA ARG A 10 -21.22 19.16 -35.39
C ARG A 10 -21.76 19.54 -36.80
N PRO A 11 -20.88 19.99 -37.73
CA PRO A 11 -19.84 19.18 -38.38
C PRO A 11 -18.41 19.75 -38.20
N ALA A 12 -17.44 19.12 -38.85
CA ALA A 12 -16.01 19.46 -38.85
C ALA A 12 -15.50 19.83 -40.27
N ASP A 13 -14.17 20.00 -40.37
CA ASP A 13 -13.29 19.85 -41.55
C ASP A 13 -12.85 21.07 -42.40
N LYS A 14 -11.50 21.15 -42.54
CA LYS A 14 -10.68 21.61 -43.69
C LYS A 14 -10.60 23.13 -43.98
N ALA A 15 -9.48 23.68 -44.48
CA ALA A 15 -8.09 23.20 -44.61
C ALA A 15 -7.12 24.37 -44.89
N VAL A 16 -5.83 24.18 -44.56
CA VAL A 16 -4.57 24.66 -45.19
C VAL A 16 -4.59 25.95 -46.03
N GLU A 17 -3.73 26.93 -45.67
CA GLU A 17 -2.73 27.52 -46.60
C GLU A 17 -1.64 28.36 -45.87
N THR A 18 -0.41 28.33 -46.42
CA THR A 18 0.77 29.13 -46.04
C THR A 18 1.56 29.50 -47.31
N PRO A 19 2.01 30.76 -47.44
CA PRO A 19 3.40 31.13 -47.83
C PRO A 19 3.92 32.37 -47.05
N GLU A 20 5.15 32.89 -47.11
CA GLU A 20 6.54 32.44 -47.47
C GLU A 20 7.52 33.45 -46.78
N VAL A 21 8.65 33.06 -46.16
CA VAL A 21 10.04 32.83 -46.67
C VAL A 21 10.88 34.12 -46.95
N GLU A 22 12.21 33.99 -46.78
CA GLU A 22 13.32 34.97 -46.95
C GLU A 22 13.66 35.93 -45.77
N ALA A 23 14.94 36.20 -45.40
CA ALA A 23 16.24 35.56 -45.71
C ALA A 23 17.33 35.95 -44.67
N LEU A 24 18.48 35.25 -44.68
CA LEU A 24 19.70 35.53 -43.89
C LEU A 24 20.63 36.57 -44.58
N PRO A 25 21.48 37.28 -43.82
CA PRO A 25 22.94 37.00 -43.83
C PRO A 25 23.55 37.04 -42.39
N ALA A 26 24.62 36.33 -41.99
CA ALA A 26 25.95 36.01 -42.57
C ALA A 26 27.11 36.94 -42.09
N ALA A 27 28.02 36.33 -41.33
CA ALA A 27 29.37 36.65 -40.81
C ALA A 27 30.21 37.88 -41.27
N GLN A 28 30.98 38.45 -40.30
CA GLN A 28 32.46 38.72 -40.27
C GLN A 28 32.78 39.60 -39.03
N GLU A 29 33.74 39.27 -38.14
CA GLU A 29 35.20 39.57 -38.14
C GLU A 29 35.52 41.11 -38.21
N VAL A 30 36.50 41.71 -37.50
CA VAL A 30 37.83 41.27 -37.00
C VAL A 30 38.36 42.12 -35.80
N GLU A 31 39.40 41.63 -35.11
CA GLU A 31 40.51 42.36 -34.43
C GLU A 31 40.28 43.28 -33.18
N THR A 32 41.23 43.44 -32.23
CA THR A 32 42.69 43.11 -32.17
C THR A 32 43.19 42.73 -30.75
N SER A 33 44.19 41.82 -30.69
CA SER A 33 45.37 41.71 -29.77
C SER A 33 45.22 41.81 -28.22
N VAL A 34 46.04 41.16 -27.36
CA VAL A 34 47.48 40.85 -27.46
C VAL A 34 47.84 39.45 -26.90
N VAL A 35 48.23 38.57 -27.82
CA VAL A 35 49.42 37.70 -27.82
C VAL A 35 50.29 37.60 -26.56
N LYS A 36 50.47 36.38 -26.03
CA LYS A 36 51.83 35.88 -25.70
C LYS A 36 51.99 34.36 -25.90
N ALA A 37 52.69 34.04 -26.99
CA ALA A 37 53.40 32.78 -27.28
C ALA A 37 54.32 32.35 -26.09
N GLU A 38 54.81 31.12 -25.89
CA GLU A 38 54.87 29.80 -26.59
C GLU A 38 55.66 28.83 -25.64
N PRO A 39 56.13 27.60 -26.00
CA PRO A 39 55.55 26.51 -26.81
C PRO A 39 55.78 25.07 -26.24
N LEU A 40 55.21 24.08 -26.95
CA LEU A 40 55.77 22.73 -27.26
C LEU A 40 56.38 21.81 -26.16
N ARG A 41 55.87 20.57 -26.09
CA ARG A 41 56.54 19.40 -26.73
C ARG A 41 55.67 18.14 -26.79
N GLU A 42 55.93 17.33 -27.81
CA GLU A 42 55.22 16.10 -28.15
C GLU A 42 55.63 14.89 -27.29
N ALA A 43 54.73 13.92 -27.15
CA ALA A 43 55.08 12.50 -27.10
C ALA A 43 53.90 11.66 -27.65
N VAL A 44 54.22 10.62 -28.42
CA VAL A 44 53.30 9.90 -29.32
C VAL A 44 53.17 8.42 -28.89
N GLN A 45 52.06 7.78 -29.32
CA GLN A 45 51.86 6.32 -29.60
C GLN A 45 51.05 5.46 -28.56
N PRO A 46 50.51 4.24 -28.91
CA PRO A 46 49.06 3.98 -28.82
C PRO A 46 48.56 2.58 -28.30
N GLN A 47 47.31 2.51 -27.79
CA GLN A 47 46.43 1.31 -27.72
C GLN A 47 46.98 -0.01 -27.05
N PRO A 48 46.20 -1.12 -26.94
CA PRO A 48 44.86 -1.27 -26.34
C PRO A 48 44.74 -2.42 -25.29
N THR A 49 43.83 -2.31 -24.32
CA THR A 49 43.33 -3.45 -23.48
C THR A 49 41.99 -3.04 -22.85
N GLN A 50 40.85 -3.59 -23.25
CA GLN A 50 40.21 -4.83 -22.77
C GLN A 50 40.08 -4.99 -21.25
N GLN A 51 38.82 -5.09 -20.80
CA GLN A 51 38.32 -5.64 -19.53
C GLN A 51 38.76 -4.85 -18.26
N THR A 52 37.89 -4.56 -17.30
CA THR A 52 36.86 -5.46 -16.73
C THR A 52 35.59 -4.68 -16.38
N GLN A 53 34.43 -5.12 -16.88
CA GLN A 53 33.16 -4.77 -16.22
C GLN A 53 33.15 -5.50 -14.88
N ALA A 54 33.30 -4.74 -13.78
CA ALA A 54 33.14 -5.30 -12.46
C ALA A 54 31.68 -5.72 -12.26
N PHE A 55 31.40 -7.02 -12.38
CA PHE A 55 30.23 -7.64 -11.79
C PHE A 55 30.29 -7.35 -10.29
N GLN A 56 29.54 -6.33 -9.85
CA GLN A 56 29.25 -6.20 -8.43
C GLN A 56 28.30 -7.35 -8.08
N PRO A 57 28.63 -8.22 -7.12
CA PRO A 57 27.66 -9.20 -6.65
C PRO A 57 26.51 -8.41 -6.01
N ALA A 58 25.30 -8.56 -6.56
CA ALA A 58 24.07 -8.09 -5.92
C ALA A 58 24.04 -8.69 -4.51
N GLN A 59 23.93 -7.85 -3.47
CA GLN A 59 24.06 -8.29 -2.08
C GLN A 59 22.76 -8.96 -1.62
N PRO A 60 22.67 -10.30 -1.50
CA PRO A 60 21.40 -10.97 -1.17
C PRO A 60 21.00 -10.78 0.31
N GLN A 61 21.83 -10.05 1.07
CA GLN A 61 21.68 -9.81 2.51
C GLN A 61 20.96 -8.49 2.83
N GLN A 62 20.87 -7.53 1.90
CA GLN A 62 20.16 -6.27 2.15
C GLN A 62 18.64 -6.43 2.03
N GLU A 63 18.18 -7.17 1.01
CA GLU A 63 16.74 -7.33 0.70
C GLU A 63 15.96 -8.07 1.80
N GLY A 64 16.58 -9.07 2.43
CA GLY A 64 15.99 -9.75 3.60
C GLY A 64 15.79 -8.80 4.78
N VAL A 65 16.75 -7.90 5.02
CA VAL A 65 16.70 -6.92 6.11
C VAL A 65 15.63 -5.85 5.86
N GLU A 66 15.41 -5.42 4.61
CA GLU A 66 14.33 -4.48 4.28
C GLU A 66 12.94 -5.09 4.50
N LEU A 67 12.73 -6.35 4.11
CA LEU A 67 11.47 -7.05 4.37
C LEU A 67 11.22 -7.17 5.88
N ASP A 68 12.21 -7.62 6.65
CA ASP A 68 12.07 -7.82 8.10
C ASP A 68 11.75 -6.49 8.82
N GLN A 69 12.36 -5.38 8.39
CA GLN A 69 12.01 -4.04 8.88
C GLN A 69 10.58 -3.63 8.51
N ALA A 70 10.13 -3.90 7.27
CA ALA A 70 8.77 -3.59 6.83
C ALA A 70 7.73 -4.41 7.62
N LEU A 71 8.02 -5.68 7.92
CA LEU A 71 7.19 -6.56 8.76
C LEU A 71 7.10 -6.07 10.21
N GLN A 72 8.22 -5.65 10.82
CA GLN A 72 8.24 -5.07 12.16
C GLN A 72 7.37 -3.81 12.25
N LEU A 73 7.52 -2.88 11.30
CA LEU A 73 6.71 -1.66 11.25
C LEU A 73 5.22 -1.94 11.04
N TYR A 74 4.87 -2.96 10.26
CA TYR A 74 3.49 -3.43 10.11
C TYR A 74 2.93 -4.01 11.42
N GLU A 75 3.71 -4.80 12.17
CA GLU A 75 3.27 -5.28 13.48
C GLU A 75 3.05 -4.15 14.49
N GLU A 76 3.93 -3.15 14.53
CA GLU A 76 3.79 -1.98 15.41
C GLU A 76 2.51 -1.19 15.09
N LEU A 77 2.26 -0.95 13.80
CA LEU A 77 1.04 -0.31 13.32
C LEU A 77 -0.21 -1.11 13.73
N MET A 78 -0.18 -2.44 13.60
CA MET A 78 -1.29 -3.31 14.01
C MET A 78 -1.50 -3.31 15.53
N LYS A 79 -0.43 -3.28 16.33
CA LYS A 79 -0.50 -3.12 17.81
C LYS A 79 -1.14 -1.78 18.18
N GLU A 80 -0.91 -0.72 17.41
CA GLU A 80 -1.52 0.59 17.66
C GLU A 80 -2.99 0.67 17.25
N ILE A 81 -3.40 0.02 16.15
CA ILE A 81 -4.81 -0.14 15.78
C ILE A 81 -5.57 -0.86 16.92
N GLU A 82 -5.01 -1.95 17.47
CA GLU A 82 -5.60 -2.65 18.62
C GLU A 82 -5.59 -1.78 19.89
N ARG A 83 -4.57 -0.92 20.10
CA ARG A 83 -4.58 0.09 21.18
C ARG A 83 -5.73 1.10 21.01
N LEU A 84 -6.01 1.57 19.80
CA LEU A 84 -7.14 2.49 19.54
C LEU A 84 -8.49 1.83 19.81
N LYS A 85 -8.67 0.58 19.39
CA LYS A 85 -9.86 -0.23 19.69
C LYS A 85 -10.06 -0.43 21.19
N ASN A 86 -8.98 -0.70 21.93
CA ASN A 86 -9.05 -0.83 23.39
C ASN A 86 -9.31 0.53 24.09
N LEU A 87 -8.84 1.65 23.52
CA LEU A 87 -9.19 2.99 24.01
C LEU A 87 -10.68 3.30 23.79
N ASP A 88 -11.25 2.96 22.63
CA ASP A 88 -12.69 3.11 22.34
C ASP A 88 -13.53 2.25 23.32
N LYS A 89 -13.20 0.97 23.48
CA LYS A 89 -13.81 0.08 24.48
C LYS A 89 -13.75 0.64 25.90
N ASN A 90 -12.57 1.07 26.35
CA ASN A 90 -12.41 1.65 27.67
C ASN A 90 -13.19 2.97 27.83
N PHE A 91 -13.36 3.74 26.76
CA PHE A 91 -14.15 4.97 26.77
C PHE A 91 -15.66 4.70 26.80
N ILE A 92 -16.16 3.65 26.15
CA ILE A 92 -17.53 3.16 26.30
C ILE A 92 -17.78 2.70 27.75
N ALA A 93 -16.88 1.89 28.32
CA ALA A 93 -16.99 1.46 29.72
C ALA A 93 -16.88 2.64 30.72
N TYR A 94 -16.08 3.67 30.42
CA TYR A 94 -16.01 4.91 31.19
C TYR A 94 -17.31 5.72 31.08
N CYS A 95 -17.88 5.80 29.88
CA CYS A 95 -19.19 6.41 29.64
C CYS A 95 -20.29 5.73 30.47
N LEU A 96 -20.35 4.40 30.50
CA LEU A 96 -21.28 3.66 31.36
C LEU A 96 -21.01 3.91 32.86
N LYS A 97 -19.73 4.07 33.24
CA LYS A 97 -19.25 4.40 34.59
C LYS A 97 -19.78 5.72 35.18
N HIS A 98 -19.87 6.77 34.35
CA HIS A 98 -19.97 8.14 34.83
C HIS A 98 -21.16 8.87 34.21
N GLU A 99 -22.21 9.06 35.00
CA GLU A 99 -23.48 9.64 34.55
C GLU A 99 -23.34 11.11 34.09
N ASP A 100 -22.51 11.90 34.78
CA ASP A 100 -22.30 13.35 34.54
C ASP A 100 -21.54 13.73 33.24
N LEU A 101 -21.29 12.79 32.32
CA LEU A 101 -20.62 13.10 31.06
C LEU A 101 -21.50 13.94 30.13
N ARG A 102 -21.22 15.23 30.09
CA ARG A 102 -21.77 16.16 29.09
C ARG A 102 -21.44 15.71 27.66
N PRO A 103 -22.38 15.80 26.70
CA PRO A 103 -22.13 15.45 25.30
C PRO A 103 -20.95 16.16 24.64
N GLN A 104 -20.64 17.41 25.02
CA GLN A 104 -19.48 18.13 24.48
C GLN A 104 -18.14 17.44 24.85
N THR A 105 -18.04 16.86 26.05
CA THR A 105 -16.87 16.08 26.48
C THR A 105 -16.72 14.84 25.62
N ILE A 106 -17.83 14.13 25.34
CA ILE A 106 -17.83 12.95 24.47
C ILE A 106 -17.37 13.33 23.06
N ARG A 107 -17.97 14.37 22.46
CA ARG A 107 -17.59 14.87 21.13
C ARG A 107 -16.10 15.20 21.05
N SER A 108 -15.55 15.89 22.05
CA SER A 108 -14.12 16.25 22.13
C SER A 108 -13.19 15.02 22.18
N ILE A 109 -13.56 13.99 22.95
CA ILE A 109 -12.78 12.74 23.02
C ILE A 109 -12.86 11.98 21.69
N LEU A 110 -14.01 11.94 21.03
CA LEU A 110 -14.19 11.30 19.72
C LEU A 110 -13.44 12.03 18.59
N SER A 111 -13.36 13.36 18.65
CA SER A 111 -12.49 14.13 17.74
C SER A 111 -11.01 13.75 17.95
N ARG A 112 -10.54 13.62 19.20
CA ARG A 112 -9.17 13.16 19.50
C ARG A 112 -8.90 11.73 19.03
N MET A 113 -9.87 10.82 19.17
CA MET A 113 -9.76 9.46 18.62
C MET A 113 -9.72 9.46 17.09
N THR A 114 -10.51 10.32 16.45
CA THR A 114 -10.51 10.51 15.00
C THR A 114 -9.17 11.04 14.50
N GLU A 115 -8.55 11.98 15.21
CA GLU A 115 -7.21 12.48 14.85
C GLU A 115 -6.14 11.37 14.94
N LYS A 116 -6.15 10.59 16.02
CA LYS A 116 -5.25 9.43 16.14
C LYS A 116 -5.46 8.37 15.05
N ARG A 117 -6.71 8.18 14.59
CA ARG A 117 -6.97 7.32 13.41
C ARG A 117 -6.27 7.87 12.17
N LYS A 118 -6.29 9.20 11.92
CA LYS A 118 -5.54 9.81 10.82
C LYS A 118 -4.02 9.65 10.99
N GLU A 119 -3.48 9.87 12.19
CA GLU A 119 -2.06 9.67 12.50
C GLU A 119 -1.60 8.22 12.22
N VAL A 120 -2.48 7.25 12.46
CA VAL A 120 -2.27 5.84 12.09
C VAL A 120 -2.36 5.63 10.58
N LEU A 121 -3.30 6.27 9.86
CA LEU A 121 -3.38 6.19 8.39
C LEU A 121 -2.13 6.76 7.70
N VAL A 122 -1.65 7.93 8.11
CA VAL A 122 -0.42 8.53 7.54
C VAL A 122 0.79 7.61 7.74
N ARG A 123 0.89 6.93 8.89
CA ARG A 123 1.94 5.92 9.11
C ARG A 123 1.70 4.64 8.32
N ALA A 124 0.45 4.22 8.14
CA ALA A 124 0.10 3.08 7.31
C ALA A 124 0.48 3.27 5.84
N GLU A 125 0.40 4.49 5.30
CA GLU A 125 0.87 4.83 3.96
C GLU A 125 2.38 4.60 3.81
N GLY A 126 3.20 5.09 4.75
CA GLY A 126 4.64 4.83 4.75
C GLY A 126 5.03 3.35 4.93
N VAL A 127 4.27 2.58 5.71
CA VAL A 127 4.47 1.12 5.82
C VAL A 127 4.03 0.40 4.55
N LEU A 128 2.95 0.85 3.91
CA LEU A 128 2.45 0.31 2.64
C LEU A 128 3.46 0.50 1.50
N GLU A 129 4.15 1.64 1.44
CA GLU A 129 5.22 1.87 0.48
C GLU A 129 6.41 0.91 0.70
N LYS A 130 6.86 0.75 1.94
CA LYS A 130 7.93 -0.21 2.28
C LYS A 130 7.55 -1.66 1.94
N LEU A 131 6.32 -2.08 2.25
CA LEU A 131 5.85 -3.42 1.91
C LEU A 131 5.69 -3.64 0.40
N LYS A 132 5.34 -2.60 -0.38
CA LYS A 132 5.37 -2.68 -1.86
C LYS A 132 6.79 -2.83 -2.39
N SER A 133 7.73 -2.03 -1.88
CA SER A 133 9.16 -2.16 -2.25
C SER A 133 9.69 -3.57 -1.95
N ALA A 134 9.42 -4.08 -0.75
CA ALA A 134 9.84 -5.43 -0.36
C ALA A 134 9.13 -6.54 -1.15
N ARG A 135 7.86 -6.35 -1.55
CA ARG A 135 7.17 -7.25 -2.48
C ARG A 135 7.84 -7.26 -3.85
N ASP A 136 8.21 -6.09 -4.37
CA ASP A 136 8.79 -5.97 -5.71
C ASP A 136 10.20 -6.57 -5.76
N ALA A 137 10.99 -6.41 -4.69
CA ALA A 137 12.26 -7.13 -4.48
C ALA A 137 12.06 -8.66 -4.42
N LEU A 138 11.11 -9.16 -3.61
CA LEU A 138 10.76 -10.59 -3.58
C LEU A 138 10.26 -11.11 -4.93
N GLY A 139 9.61 -10.27 -5.73
CA GLY A 139 9.16 -10.58 -7.09
C GLY A 139 10.32 -10.71 -8.08
N ALA A 140 11.33 -9.85 -7.96
CA ALA A 140 12.58 -9.96 -8.71
C ALA A 140 13.37 -11.23 -8.31
N GLU A 141 13.55 -11.48 -7.01
CA GLU A 141 14.21 -12.69 -6.51
C GLU A 141 13.47 -13.98 -6.97
N PHE A 142 12.14 -13.94 -7.03
CA PHE A 142 11.33 -15.04 -7.56
C PHE A 142 11.58 -15.25 -9.06
N ALA A 143 11.58 -14.19 -9.86
CA ALA A 143 11.82 -14.27 -11.30
C ALA A 143 13.24 -14.78 -11.62
N GLU A 144 14.27 -14.25 -10.95
CA GLU A 144 15.65 -14.72 -11.09
C GLU A 144 15.78 -16.21 -10.73
N THR A 145 15.16 -16.63 -9.61
CA THR A 145 15.16 -18.06 -9.20
C THR A 145 14.39 -18.95 -10.20
N GLU A 146 13.36 -18.41 -10.87
CA GLU A 146 12.59 -19.12 -11.90
C GLU A 146 13.39 -19.26 -13.20
N GLU A 147 14.09 -18.20 -13.63
CA GLU A 147 15.04 -18.23 -14.75
C GLU A 147 16.19 -19.20 -14.49
N GLU A 148 16.80 -19.19 -13.30
CA GLU A 148 17.83 -20.17 -12.91
C GLU A 148 17.30 -21.61 -12.97
N LEU A 149 16.06 -21.86 -12.51
CA LEU A 149 15.45 -23.18 -12.56
C LEU A 149 15.19 -23.64 -13.99
N ILE A 150 14.74 -22.73 -14.87
CA ILE A 150 14.52 -23.01 -16.29
C ILE A 150 15.85 -23.32 -16.97
N TRP A 151 16.88 -22.51 -16.76
CA TRP A 151 18.23 -22.76 -17.31
C TRP A 151 18.82 -24.08 -16.82
N SER A 152 18.80 -24.32 -15.51
CA SER A 152 19.31 -25.58 -14.92
C SER A 152 18.57 -26.81 -15.48
N SER A 153 17.25 -26.69 -15.67
CA SER A 153 16.43 -27.77 -16.26
C SER A 153 16.69 -27.95 -17.76
N LEU A 154 16.91 -26.86 -18.51
CA LEU A 154 17.25 -26.89 -19.93
C LEU A 154 18.61 -27.55 -20.13
N GLU A 155 19.63 -27.13 -19.37
CA GLU A 155 20.99 -27.66 -19.43
C GLU A 155 21.02 -29.16 -19.11
N LEU A 156 20.34 -29.58 -18.03
CA LEU A 156 20.21 -30.99 -17.68
C LEU A 156 19.53 -31.81 -18.80
N ASN A 157 18.44 -31.29 -19.39
CA ASN A 157 17.75 -31.96 -20.49
C ASN A 157 18.64 -32.04 -21.75
N THR A 158 19.39 -30.99 -22.08
CA THR A 158 20.35 -31.01 -23.20
C THR A 158 21.43 -32.05 -22.97
N MET A 159 22.03 -32.12 -21.79
CA MET A 159 23.03 -33.14 -21.43
C MET A 159 22.46 -34.57 -21.50
N GLN A 160 21.18 -34.77 -21.16
CA GLN A 160 20.50 -36.05 -21.29
C GLN A 160 20.23 -36.43 -22.77
N LEU A 161 19.91 -35.45 -23.63
CA LEU A 161 19.68 -35.64 -25.06
C LEU A 161 20.98 -35.86 -25.86
N GLU A 162 22.10 -35.27 -25.43
CA GLU A 162 23.39 -35.35 -26.14
C GLU A 162 24.11 -36.70 -26.02
N GLY A 163 23.69 -37.57 -25.10
CA GLY A 163 23.91 -39.03 -25.13
C GLY A 163 25.35 -39.54 -25.24
N GLU A 164 25.91 -40.03 -24.12
CA GLU A 164 27.10 -40.90 -24.02
C GLU A 164 28.45 -40.42 -24.61
N LYS A 165 28.51 -39.27 -25.31
CA LYS A 165 29.79 -38.70 -25.81
C LYS A 165 30.63 -37.98 -24.74
N SER A 166 30.21 -38.02 -23.48
CA SER A 166 30.63 -37.07 -22.48
C SER A 166 31.76 -37.58 -21.56
N SER A 167 32.87 -36.83 -21.50
CA SER A 167 33.97 -37.06 -20.55
C SER A 167 33.51 -36.99 -19.09
N GLU A 168 34.28 -37.59 -18.17
CA GLU A 168 34.01 -37.65 -16.71
C GLU A 168 33.51 -36.32 -16.09
N LYS A 169 34.00 -35.17 -16.59
CA LYS A 169 33.59 -33.84 -16.13
C LYS A 169 32.09 -33.55 -16.25
N ASN A 170 31.41 -34.13 -17.25
CA ASN A 170 29.97 -33.90 -17.46
C ASN A 170 29.11 -34.74 -16.51
N VAL A 171 29.66 -35.81 -15.91
CA VAL A 171 28.93 -36.63 -14.94
C VAL A 171 28.74 -35.84 -13.64
N GLY A 172 29.80 -35.20 -13.15
CA GLY A 172 29.72 -34.34 -11.95
C GLY A 172 28.76 -33.15 -12.14
N LEU A 173 28.86 -32.44 -13.26
CA LEU A 173 27.96 -31.30 -13.55
C LEU A 173 26.49 -31.73 -13.67
N LYS A 174 26.23 -32.93 -14.19
CA LYS A 174 24.88 -33.51 -14.23
C LYS A 174 24.33 -33.80 -12.84
N GLU A 175 25.14 -34.40 -11.96
CA GLU A 175 24.76 -34.66 -10.55
C GLU A 175 24.52 -33.35 -9.77
N GLU A 176 25.34 -32.32 -10.00
CA GLU A 176 25.15 -30.97 -9.44
C GLU A 176 23.81 -30.35 -9.88
N LEU A 177 23.44 -30.45 -11.16
CA LEU A 177 22.15 -29.95 -11.68
C LEU A 177 20.96 -30.76 -11.13
N GLU A 178 21.09 -32.08 -11.04
CA GLU A 178 20.07 -32.96 -10.45
C GLU A 178 19.84 -32.67 -8.95
N ALA A 179 20.85 -32.20 -8.22
CA ALA A 179 20.73 -31.72 -6.84
C ALA A 179 20.16 -30.29 -6.76
N ARG A 180 20.61 -29.36 -7.62
CA ARG A 180 20.23 -27.94 -7.60
C ARG A 180 18.77 -27.69 -7.99
N ILE A 181 18.23 -28.44 -8.95
CA ILE A 181 16.83 -28.28 -9.42
C ILE A 181 15.79 -28.47 -8.27
N PRO A 182 15.86 -29.53 -7.43
CA PRO A 182 15.06 -29.64 -6.22
C PRO A 182 15.19 -28.46 -5.24
N GLU A 183 16.39 -27.90 -5.07
CA GLU A 183 16.63 -26.77 -4.17
C GLU A 183 16.00 -25.48 -4.69
N LEU A 184 16.18 -25.16 -5.99
CA LEU A 184 15.53 -24.03 -6.64
C LEU A 184 13.99 -24.12 -6.57
N ARG A 185 13.41 -25.32 -6.76
CA ARG A 185 11.97 -25.56 -6.58
C ARG A 185 11.50 -25.29 -5.14
N ARG A 186 12.30 -25.65 -4.13
CA ARG A 186 12.03 -25.31 -2.71
C ARG A 186 12.14 -23.79 -2.49
N LYS A 187 13.16 -23.13 -3.04
CA LYS A 187 13.35 -21.67 -2.96
C LYS A 187 12.14 -20.93 -3.56
N LEU A 188 11.71 -21.27 -4.78
CA LEU A 188 10.50 -20.70 -5.40
C LEU A 188 9.24 -20.91 -4.56
N THR A 189 9.07 -22.09 -3.95
CA THR A 189 7.92 -22.36 -3.07
C THR A 189 7.92 -21.44 -1.85
N ASN A 190 9.09 -21.23 -1.23
CA ASN A 190 9.25 -20.32 -0.10
C ASN A 190 9.02 -18.86 -0.50
N LEU A 191 9.58 -18.41 -1.63
CA LEU A 191 9.41 -17.05 -2.15
C LEU A 191 7.94 -16.78 -2.50
N ARG A 192 7.25 -17.71 -3.16
CA ARG A 192 5.81 -17.62 -3.45
C ARG A 192 4.96 -17.47 -2.18
N ASN A 193 5.30 -18.19 -1.11
CA ASN A 193 4.60 -18.09 0.17
C ASN A 193 4.86 -16.75 0.87
N ARG A 194 6.11 -16.25 0.84
CA ARG A 194 6.47 -14.90 1.35
C ARG A 194 5.73 -13.82 0.57
N LEU A 195 5.78 -13.85 -0.77
CA LEU A 195 5.13 -12.88 -1.64
C LEU A 195 3.61 -12.81 -1.40
N LYS A 196 2.93 -13.97 -1.30
CA LYS A 196 1.51 -14.02 -0.93
C LYS A 196 1.23 -13.37 0.43
N THR A 197 2.08 -13.62 1.42
CA THR A 197 1.93 -13.03 2.77
C THR A 197 2.05 -11.51 2.71
N VAL A 198 3.00 -10.99 1.94
CA VAL A 198 3.18 -9.54 1.74
C VAL A 198 2.02 -8.94 0.95
N ASP A 199 1.52 -9.60 -0.09
CA ASP A 199 0.34 -9.16 -0.85
C ASP A 199 -0.92 -9.06 0.03
N ASP A 200 -1.16 -10.04 0.90
CA ASP A 200 -2.27 -10.03 1.86
C ASP A 200 -2.13 -8.84 2.85
N MET A 201 -0.91 -8.51 3.29
CA MET A 201 -0.64 -7.32 4.14
C MET A 201 -0.80 -6.00 3.38
N VAL A 202 -0.26 -5.89 2.16
CA VAL A 202 -0.38 -4.73 1.27
C VAL A 202 -1.85 -4.43 0.98
N LYS A 203 -2.65 -5.47 0.70
CA LYS A 203 -4.10 -5.34 0.51
C LYS A 203 -4.78 -4.84 1.78
N ARG A 204 -4.48 -5.43 2.94
CA ARG A 204 -5.06 -5.01 4.23
C ARG A 204 -4.78 -3.55 4.55
N LEU A 205 -3.55 -3.07 4.31
CA LEU A 205 -3.20 -1.67 4.50
C LEU A 205 -3.87 -0.76 3.46
N SER A 206 -4.00 -1.20 2.21
CA SER A 206 -4.70 -0.45 1.16
C SER A 206 -6.20 -0.27 1.46
N ASP A 207 -6.83 -1.25 2.12
CA ASP A 207 -8.22 -1.19 2.60
C ASP A 207 -8.37 -0.49 3.97
N LEU A 208 -7.27 -0.17 4.67
CA LEU A 208 -7.30 0.43 6.00
C LEU A 208 -8.03 1.79 6.07
N PRO A 209 -7.87 2.74 5.12
CA PRO A 209 -8.61 4.01 5.15
C PRO A 209 -10.14 3.85 5.18
N ARG A 210 -10.65 2.75 4.59
CA ARG A 210 -12.09 2.43 4.57
C ARG A 210 -12.55 1.68 5.81
N THR A 211 -11.67 0.89 6.42
CA THR A 211 -12.01 -0.07 7.49
C THR A 211 -11.58 0.38 8.88
N ILE A 212 -10.67 1.34 9.02
CA ILE A 212 -10.09 1.77 10.32
C ILE A 212 -11.15 2.20 11.33
N ALA A 213 -12.21 2.88 10.89
CA ALA A 213 -13.31 3.29 11.76
C ALA A 213 -14.05 2.08 12.33
N GLU A 214 -14.23 1.01 11.55
CA GLU A 214 -14.89 -0.22 11.98
C GLU A 214 -13.97 -1.08 12.85
N MET A 215 -12.70 -1.24 12.45
CA MET A 215 -11.69 -2.00 13.19
C MET A 215 -11.40 -1.44 14.58
N THR A 216 -11.57 -0.13 14.77
CA THR A 216 -11.27 0.57 16.04
C THR A 216 -12.49 1.05 16.81
N SER A 217 -13.72 0.64 16.44
CA SER A 217 -14.94 0.97 17.18
C SER A 217 -15.60 -0.29 17.76
N ASN A 218 -15.88 -0.29 19.06
CA ASN A 218 -16.49 -1.43 19.75
C ASN A 218 -18.02 -1.41 19.61
N LYS A 219 -18.50 -2.06 18.54
CA LYS A 219 -19.94 -2.19 18.25
C LYS A 219 -20.66 -3.21 19.17
N GLU A 220 -19.94 -4.10 19.86
CA GLU A 220 -20.55 -5.20 20.62
C GLU A 220 -21.27 -4.73 21.88
N GLU A 221 -20.62 -3.87 22.68
CA GLU A 221 -21.21 -3.32 23.91
C GLU A 221 -22.41 -2.42 23.58
N VAL A 222 -22.27 -1.57 22.56
CA VAL A 222 -23.35 -0.72 22.02
C VAL A 222 -24.56 -1.55 21.58
N SER A 223 -24.34 -2.67 20.89
CA SER A 223 -25.43 -3.54 20.42
C SER A 223 -26.21 -4.18 21.57
N LYS A 224 -25.55 -4.53 22.68
CA LYS A 224 -26.21 -5.04 23.89
C LYS A 224 -27.10 -3.97 24.52
N LEU A 225 -26.61 -2.73 24.63
CA LEU A 225 -27.37 -1.59 25.14
C LEU A 225 -28.57 -1.25 24.24
N PHE A 226 -28.39 -1.29 22.91
CA PHE A 226 -29.48 -1.09 21.95
C PHE A 226 -30.63 -2.08 22.17
N GLU A 227 -30.33 -3.38 22.30
CA GLU A 227 -31.35 -4.40 22.54
C GLU A 227 -32.01 -4.28 23.94
N GLU A 228 -31.32 -3.72 24.93
CA GLU A 228 -31.94 -3.40 26.23
C GLU A 228 -32.94 -2.23 26.14
N VAL A 229 -32.54 -1.11 25.51
CA VAL A 229 -33.45 0.03 25.29
C VAL A 229 -34.63 -0.39 24.41
N LYS A 230 -34.38 -1.19 23.38
CA LYS A 230 -35.41 -1.72 22.46
C LYS A 230 -36.51 -2.48 23.20
N LYS A 231 -36.18 -3.30 24.20
CA LYS A 231 -37.19 -3.99 25.02
C LYS A 231 -38.10 -3.01 25.76
N ARG A 232 -37.53 -1.94 26.35
CA ARG A 232 -38.31 -0.87 27.01
C ARG A 232 -39.19 -0.13 26.00
N TYR A 233 -38.66 0.25 24.84
CA TYR A 233 -39.42 0.94 23.79
C TYR A 233 -40.52 0.08 23.16
N LEU A 234 -40.32 -1.23 23.00
CA LEU A 234 -41.36 -2.15 22.55
C LEU A 234 -42.49 -2.29 23.58
N LEU A 235 -42.19 -2.21 24.88
CA LEU A 235 -43.20 -2.22 25.93
C LEU A 235 -44.06 -0.94 25.93
N THR A 236 -43.45 0.22 25.69
CA THR A 236 -44.15 1.53 25.70
C THR A 236 -44.85 1.86 24.38
N HIS A 237 -44.28 1.49 23.22
CA HIS A 237 -44.75 1.88 21.90
C HIS A 237 -45.21 0.70 21.01
N GLY A 238 -45.25 -0.52 21.56
CA GLY A 238 -45.69 -1.72 20.86
C GLY A 238 -44.84 -2.03 19.62
N PRO A 239 -45.43 -2.50 18.51
CA PRO A 239 -44.70 -2.85 17.29
C PRO A 239 -43.88 -1.71 16.65
N LYS A 240 -44.16 -0.45 17.01
CA LYS A 240 -43.41 0.73 16.54
C LYS A 240 -42.19 1.06 17.42
N GLY A 241 -41.96 0.36 18.52
CA GLY A 241 -40.89 0.66 19.47
C GLY A 241 -39.50 0.71 18.85
N GLU A 242 -39.17 -0.22 17.93
CA GLU A 242 -37.85 -0.20 17.28
C GLU A 242 -37.68 0.98 16.30
N SER A 243 -38.71 1.37 15.54
CA SER A 243 -38.59 2.50 14.61
C SER A 243 -38.54 3.84 15.36
N VAL A 244 -39.30 3.97 16.45
CA VAL A 244 -39.21 5.13 17.37
C VAL A 244 -37.83 5.20 18.02
N LEU A 245 -37.29 4.08 18.51
CA LEU A 245 -35.93 4.01 19.07
C LEU A 245 -34.86 4.46 18.06
N ARG A 246 -34.91 3.93 16.83
CA ARG A 246 -33.93 4.29 15.77
C ARG A 246 -34.04 5.78 15.38
N ALA A 247 -35.25 6.33 15.33
CA ALA A 247 -35.46 7.75 15.08
C ALA A 247 -34.93 8.63 16.23
N GLU A 248 -35.08 8.19 17.48
CA GLU A 248 -34.59 8.92 18.66
C GLU A 248 -33.05 8.90 18.77
N ILE A 249 -32.41 7.76 18.47
CA ILE A 249 -30.95 7.66 18.36
C ILE A 249 -30.42 8.59 17.26
N GLU A 250 -31.08 8.62 16.10
CA GLU A 250 -30.70 9.53 15.00
C GLU A 250 -30.88 11.00 15.39
N ARG A 251 -31.99 11.34 16.08
CA ARG A 251 -32.25 12.69 16.60
C ARG A 251 -31.14 13.14 17.56
N ILE A 252 -30.72 12.28 18.48
CA ILE A 252 -29.63 12.57 19.43
C ILE A 252 -28.29 12.67 18.71
N ALA A 253 -27.99 11.75 17.77
CA ALA A 253 -26.76 11.77 16.98
C ALA A 253 -26.59 13.07 16.18
N GLN A 254 -27.68 13.57 15.58
CA GLN A 254 -27.69 14.82 14.83
C GLN A 254 -27.60 16.06 15.75
N GLN A 255 -28.38 16.11 16.83
CA GLN A 255 -28.36 17.24 17.77
C GLN A 255 -27.00 17.37 18.47
N GLU A 256 -26.42 16.26 18.90
CA GLU A 256 -25.15 16.24 19.62
C GLU A 256 -23.93 16.07 18.72
N ALA A 257 -24.11 15.97 17.40
CA ALA A 257 -23.05 15.75 16.42
C ALA A 257 -22.05 14.64 16.83
N ILE A 258 -22.60 13.47 17.20
CA ILE A 258 -21.85 12.28 17.63
C ILE A 258 -22.27 11.05 16.80
N PRO A 259 -21.42 10.00 16.72
CA PRO A 259 -21.80 8.73 16.10
C PRO A 259 -23.00 8.08 16.79
N ARG A 260 -23.76 7.27 16.04
CA ARG A 260 -24.97 6.57 16.51
C ARG A 260 -24.69 5.68 17.71
N GLU A 261 -23.49 5.12 17.78
CA GLU A 261 -22.98 4.31 18.86
C GLU A 261 -23.01 5.06 20.20
N TYR A 262 -22.53 6.31 20.19
CA TYR A 262 -22.48 7.19 21.35
C TYR A 262 -23.83 7.87 21.64
N ALA A 263 -24.66 8.10 20.61
CA ALA A 263 -26.05 8.49 20.80
C ALA A 263 -26.88 7.38 21.48
N THR A 264 -26.63 6.11 21.15
CA THR A 264 -27.25 4.94 21.80
C THR A 264 -26.87 4.87 23.28
N LEU A 265 -25.59 5.12 23.60
CA LEU A 265 -25.10 5.22 24.99
C LEU A 265 -25.80 6.34 25.78
N LEU A 266 -25.95 7.53 25.21
CA LEU A 266 -26.66 8.64 25.86
C LEU A 266 -28.15 8.33 26.06
N LEU A 267 -28.81 7.76 25.05
CA LEU A 267 -30.22 7.38 25.15
C LEU A 267 -30.43 6.30 26.22
N TRP A 268 -29.60 5.26 26.24
CA TRP A 268 -29.64 4.21 27.26
C TRP A 268 -29.60 4.78 28.68
N ARG A 269 -28.68 5.71 28.98
CA ARG A 269 -28.64 6.39 30.30
C ARG A 269 -29.94 7.11 30.60
N SER A 270 -30.44 7.92 29.67
CA SER A 270 -31.68 8.69 29.87
C SER A 270 -32.94 7.84 30.11
N VAL A 271 -32.87 6.55 29.76
CA VAL A 271 -33.95 5.57 29.87
C VAL A 271 -33.75 4.60 31.04
N VAL A 272 -32.52 4.40 31.52
CA VAL A 272 -32.17 3.49 32.62
C VAL A 272 -32.00 4.23 33.96
N SER A 273 -31.52 5.48 33.95
CA SER A 273 -31.49 6.36 35.13
C SER A 273 -32.85 7.05 35.41
N ARG A 274 -33.95 6.48 34.87
CA ARG A 274 -35.36 6.83 35.10
C ARG A 274 -36.14 5.60 35.53
#